data_AF-A0A1H8ZBN1-F1
#
_entry.id   AF-A0A1H8ZBN1-F1
#
_cell.length_a   1.000
_cell.length_b   1.000
_cell.length_c   1.000
_cell.angle_alpha   90.00
_cell.angle_beta   90.00
_cell.angle_gamma   90.00
#
_symmetry.space_group_name_H-M   'P 1'
#
loop_
_entity.id
_entity.type
_entity.pdbx_description
1 polymer ?
#
loop_
_entity_poly.entity_id
_entity_poly.type
_entity_poly.pdbx_seq_one_letter_code
_entity_poly.pdbx_strand_id
1 'polypeptide(L)'
;MKRRTWLAVGSVVLGGSVVTTVAVTTTSGTSDEQARGERMRPVAAYTETFQGGDPGKRSVPRKDTRPFSMLGVSWEDPEAELDGTAQIRTRSAETGQWTRWQDLDLDIRPPETDEGDDSGVRGASEPLWVGTSDGVEARVMADGGESAELPGGLRLVMIDPGILGEDIGKGWRKVGDMSGGGNSQEPSQQPSTEPEPEPEPSQGEPSTEPSASAPATEDPEPSLEPSQQPTTEAPTREPTGEPSPEPSTEPTGEPSTEPTGEPSGEPSTEPTGEPSPEPSTEPAPTGEPTGEPSPEPPTEPTQSPTTGPSTEPTGEPSTTAPAPSPSGTQAPRIVSRAQWGADESLVEDPPSYLSRVDAVFVHHTAGTNDYTCAQSASIIRGILTYHVKTNGWNDVGYNFFVDKCGTIFEGRAGGVDKAVQGAHTYGFNGYSAGVSLLGNYEDGGRPTQAALDAIARISGWKLGLYGADPAGKVTLTAAADTGVWKKGERATLYRISGHRDGYATLCPGANLYSQLPAIRTKAAASS
;
A
#
# COMPACT_ATOMS: atom_id res chain seq x y z
N MET A 1 28.76 -33.74 19.09
CA MET A 1 28.38 -35.02 19.75
C MET A 1 27.08 -35.51 19.12
N LYS A 2 26.96 -36.83 18.86
CA LYS A 2 25.92 -37.43 17.99
C LYS A 2 24.49 -37.24 18.53
N ARG A 3 23.58 -36.72 17.70
CA ARG A 3 22.13 -36.71 17.94
C ARG A 3 21.62 -38.15 17.94
N ARG A 4 20.88 -38.55 18.99
CA ARG A 4 20.19 -39.85 19.05
C ARG A 4 18.69 -39.60 18.91
N THR A 5 18.12 -40.04 17.80
CA THR A 5 16.68 -40.07 17.56
C THR A 5 16.12 -41.38 18.12
N TRP A 6 15.09 -41.31 18.95
CA TRP A 6 14.34 -42.48 19.39
C TRP A 6 13.02 -42.55 18.61
N LEU A 7 12.73 -43.72 18.03
CA LEU A 7 11.46 -44.03 17.38
C LEU A 7 10.72 -45.00 18.28
N ALA A 8 9.55 -44.61 18.77
CA ALA A 8 8.61 -45.51 19.41
C ALA A 8 7.43 -45.73 18.45
N VAL A 9 7.25 -46.98 18.01
CA VAL A 9 6.12 -47.41 17.18
C VAL A 9 5.12 -48.10 18.08
N GLY A 10 3.93 -47.51 18.23
CA GLY A 10 2.80 -48.13 18.93
C GLY A 10 1.69 -48.42 17.93
N SER A 11 1.25 -49.67 17.86
CA SER A 11 0.10 -50.08 17.05
C SER A 11 -1.08 -50.37 17.96
N VAL A 12 -2.21 -49.69 17.75
CA VAL A 12 -3.49 -50.01 18.39
C VAL A 12 -4.43 -50.54 17.31
N VAL A 13 -4.93 -51.75 17.50
CA VAL A 13 -5.95 -52.36 16.63
C VAL A 13 -7.28 -52.25 17.34
N LEU A 14 -8.13 -51.34 16.86
CA LEU A 14 -9.56 -51.33 17.16
C LEU A 14 -10.29 -51.38 15.81
N GLY A 15 -10.93 -52.52 15.53
CA GLY A 15 -11.93 -52.71 14.46
C GLY A 15 -11.63 -52.02 13.11
N GLY A 16 -10.86 -52.69 12.25
CA GLY A 16 -10.97 -52.51 10.79
C GLY A 16 -10.08 -51.48 10.10
N SER A 17 -9.37 -50.59 10.80
CA SER A 17 -8.46 -49.64 10.17
C SER A 17 -7.14 -49.55 10.95
N VAL A 18 -6.02 -49.93 10.32
CA VAL A 18 -4.69 -49.79 10.90
C VAL A 18 -4.22 -48.34 10.68
N VAL A 19 -4.20 -47.53 11.73
CA VAL A 19 -3.54 -46.22 11.72
C VAL A 19 -2.16 -46.39 12.34
N THR A 20 -1.11 -46.09 11.57
CA THR A 20 0.27 -46.08 12.08
C THR A 20 0.62 -44.65 12.48
N THR A 21 0.74 -44.38 13.77
CA THR A 21 1.18 -43.07 14.28
C THR A 21 2.68 -43.10 14.52
N VAL A 22 3.44 -42.25 13.81
CA VAL A 22 4.86 -42.02 14.07
C VAL A 22 4.99 -40.72 14.86
N ALA A 23 5.27 -40.82 16.15
CA ALA A 23 5.61 -39.65 16.96
C ALA A 23 7.14 -39.44 16.93
N VAL A 24 7.58 -38.34 16.34
CA VAL A 24 8.98 -37.88 16.41
C VAL A 24 9.06 -36.84 17.52
N THR A 25 9.58 -37.22 18.68
CA THR A 25 9.85 -36.26 19.76
C THR A 25 11.24 -35.67 19.57
N THR A 26 11.31 -34.44 19.09
CA THR A 26 12.53 -33.63 19.19
C THR A 26 12.61 -33.03 20.60
N THR A 27 13.68 -33.33 21.32
CA THR A 27 13.96 -32.72 22.63
C THR A 27 13.93 -31.19 22.52
N SER A 28 13.17 -30.62 23.45
CA SER A 28 12.93 -29.22 23.75
C SER A 28 14.11 -28.30 23.44
N GLY A 29 13.88 -27.34 22.54
CA GLY A 29 14.66 -26.10 22.49
C GLY A 29 14.60 -25.40 23.84
N THR A 30 15.72 -24.80 24.23
CA THR A 30 15.83 -23.99 25.44
C THR A 30 14.74 -22.93 25.46
N SER A 31 14.24 -22.56 26.64
CA SER A 31 13.20 -21.54 26.86
C SER A 31 13.44 -20.20 26.14
N ASP A 32 14.70 -19.86 25.83
CA ASP A 32 15.06 -18.70 25.01
C ASP A 32 14.72 -18.84 23.52
N GLU A 33 14.67 -20.06 22.97
CA GLU A 33 14.35 -20.34 21.57
C GLU A 33 12.83 -20.36 21.35
N GLN A 34 12.06 -20.84 22.33
CA GLN A 34 10.59 -20.72 22.37
C GLN A 34 10.14 -19.27 22.59
N ALA A 35 10.78 -18.53 23.52
CA ALA A 35 10.51 -17.11 23.73
C ALA A 35 11.02 -16.20 22.59
N ARG A 36 11.93 -16.68 21.74
CA ARG A 36 12.33 -16.04 20.47
C ARG A 36 11.38 -16.41 19.32
N GLY A 37 10.90 -17.64 19.28
CA GLY A 37 9.90 -18.11 18.30
C GLY A 37 8.50 -17.52 18.51
N GLU A 38 8.15 -17.14 19.74
CA GLU A 38 6.94 -16.35 20.02
C GLU A 38 7.12 -14.86 19.64
N ARG A 39 8.37 -14.35 19.69
CA ARG A 39 8.71 -12.97 19.35
C ARG A 39 8.95 -12.72 17.86
N MET A 40 9.24 -13.77 17.10
CA MET A 40 9.44 -13.68 15.65
C MET A 40 8.47 -14.64 14.95
N ARG A 41 7.43 -14.10 14.33
CA ARG A 41 6.40 -14.85 13.62
C ARG A 41 6.46 -14.48 12.14
N PRO A 42 6.57 -15.45 11.22
CA PRO A 42 6.52 -15.15 9.80
C PRO A 42 5.15 -14.60 9.42
N VAL A 43 5.09 -13.92 8.28
CA VAL A 43 3.84 -13.57 7.61
C VAL A 43 3.03 -14.83 7.35
N ALA A 44 1.71 -14.75 7.50
CA ALA A 44 0.81 -15.81 7.11
C ALA A 44 -0.48 -15.25 6.49
N ALA A 45 -0.97 -15.92 5.45
CA ALA A 45 -2.25 -15.61 4.81
C ALA A 45 -3.22 -16.79 4.96
N TYR A 46 -4.50 -16.49 5.16
CA TYR A 46 -5.58 -17.45 5.30
C TYR A 46 -6.79 -17.00 4.51
N THR A 47 -7.59 -17.96 4.01
CA THR A 47 -8.78 -17.66 3.23
C THR A 47 -10.02 -18.33 3.80
N GLU A 48 -11.14 -17.62 3.79
CA GLU A 48 -12.47 -18.18 4.03
C GLU A 48 -13.33 -18.00 2.78
N THR A 49 -14.10 -19.04 2.44
CA THR A 49 -14.98 -19.00 1.27
C THR A 49 -16.32 -18.37 1.65
N PHE A 50 -16.75 -17.38 0.87
CA PHE A 50 -18.08 -16.82 1.03
C PHE A 50 -19.16 -17.87 0.72
N GLN A 51 -20.22 -17.88 1.53
CA GLN A 51 -21.36 -18.79 1.41
C GLN A 51 -22.64 -18.02 1.05
N GLY A 52 -23.63 -18.70 0.47
CA GLY A 52 -24.94 -18.11 0.19
C GLY A 52 -25.63 -18.80 -0.99
N GLY A 53 -26.96 -18.92 -0.92
CA GLY A 53 -27.79 -19.47 -2.00
C GLY A 53 -28.31 -18.42 -2.99
N ASP A 54 -28.26 -17.14 -2.62
CA ASP A 54 -28.72 -16.00 -3.43
C ASP A 54 -27.56 -15.51 -4.32
N PRO A 55 -27.63 -15.56 -5.66
CA PRO A 55 -26.51 -15.17 -6.54
C PRO A 55 -25.99 -13.74 -6.32
N GLY A 56 -26.82 -12.81 -5.83
CA GLY A 56 -26.43 -11.42 -5.55
C GLY A 56 -25.96 -11.19 -4.11
N LYS A 57 -25.97 -12.21 -3.24
CA LYS A 57 -25.57 -12.09 -1.83
C LYS A 57 -24.67 -13.23 -1.37
N ARG A 58 -23.56 -12.86 -0.76
CA ARG A 58 -22.55 -13.79 -0.26
C ARG A 58 -22.07 -13.32 1.11
N SER A 59 -21.89 -14.22 2.07
CA SER A 59 -21.40 -13.85 3.40
C SER A 59 -20.43 -14.87 4.00
N VAL A 60 -19.57 -14.37 4.88
CA VAL A 60 -18.83 -15.16 5.86
C VAL A 60 -19.50 -14.89 7.21
N PRO A 61 -20.16 -15.87 7.83
CA PRO A 61 -20.82 -15.66 9.12
C PRO A 61 -19.80 -15.33 10.20
N ARG A 62 -20.28 -14.73 11.29
CA ARG A 62 -19.46 -14.41 12.45
C ARG A 62 -18.73 -15.65 12.95
N LYS A 63 -17.40 -15.61 12.96
CA LYS A 63 -16.55 -16.77 13.28
C LYS A 63 -15.28 -16.36 14.02
N ASP A 64 -14.80 -17.25 14.89
CA ASP A 64 -13.45 -17.17 15.45
C ASP A 64 -12.41 -17.57 14.40
N THR A 65 -11.24 -16.94 14.48
CA THR A 65 -10.15 -17.10 13.50
C THR A 65 -8.81 -17.20 14.20
N ARG A 66 -7.77 -17.55 13.44
CA ARG A 66 -6.39 -17.29 13.86
C ARG A 66 -6.16 -15.77 13.86
N PRO A 67 -5.22 -15.24 14.68
CA PRO A 67 -4.92 -13.82 14.65
C PRO A 67 -4.54 -13.32 13.26
N PHE A 68 -5.02 -12.13 12.90
CA PHE A 68 -4.68 -11.41 11.68
C PHE A 68 -4.69 -9.90 11.95
N SER A 69 -4.21 -9.09 11.03
CA SER A 69 -4.24 -7.61 11.15
C SER A 69 -4.60 -6.88 9.87
N MET A 70 -4.67 -7.59 8.77
CA MET A 70 -5.09 -7.08 7.48
C MET A 70 -6.04 -8.06 6.82
N LEU A 71 -6.99 -7.57 6.04
CA LEU A 71 -7.92 -8.40 5.29
C LEU A 71 -8.35 -7.72 3.99
N GLY A 72 -8.94 -8.49 3.08
CA GLY A 72 -9.61 -7.98 1.89
C GLY A 72 -10.47 -9.08 1.24
N VAL A 73 -11.14 -8.74 0.15
CA VAL A 73 -11.96 -9.67 -0.63
C VAL A 73 -11.32 -9.86 -2.00
N SER A 74 -11.30 -11.09 -2.51
CA SER A 74 -10.82 -11.42 -3.86
C SER A 74 -11.77 -12.34 -4.61
N TRP A 75 -11.72 -12.30 -5.94
CA TRP A 75 -12.52 -13.12 -6.85
C TRP A 75 -11.67 -13.69 -7.99
N GLU A 76 -12.20 -14.65 -8.75
CA GLU A 76 -11.41 -15.45 -9.71
C GLU A 76 -11.07 -14.70 -11.00
N ASP A 77 -12.03 -14.00 -11.58
CA ASP A 77 -11.82 -13.27 -12.83
C ASP A 77 -11.33 -11.84 -12.54
N PRO A 78 -10.07 -11.50 -12.83
CA PRO A 78 -9.54 -10.18 -12.53
C PRO A 78 -10.16 -9.04 -13.36
N GLU A 79 -10.81 -9.37 -14.48
CA GLU A 79 -11.50 -8.40 -15.33
C GLU A 79 -12.96 -8.19 -14.90
N ALA A 80 -13.52 -9.09 -14.10
CA ALA A 80 -14.86 -8.95 -13.58
C ALA A 80 -14.94 -7.79 -12.57
N GLU A 81 -15.88 -6.88 -12.79
CA GLU A 81 -16.20 -5.81 -11.86
C GLU A 81 -17.11 -6.33 -10.75
N LEU A 82 -16.85 -5.90 -9.51
CA LEU A 82 -17.76 -6.11 -8.40
C LEU A 82 -18.60 -4.84 -8.21
N ASP A 83 -19.64 -4.73 -9.03
CA ASP A 83 -20.65 -3.67 -8.90
C ASP A 83 -21.51 -3.94 -7.66
N GLY A 84 -21.17 -3.32 -6.53
CA GLY A 84 -21.83 -3.58 -5.26
C GLY A 84 -21.07 -3.09 -4.05
N THR A 85 -21.39 -3.69 -2.90
CA THR A 85 -20.74 -3.40 -1.63
C THR A 85 -20.10 -4.64 -1.04
N ALA A 86 -18.84 -4.52 -0.64
CA ALA A 86 -18.16 -5.49 0.21
C ALA A 86 -17.94 -4.85 1.58
N GLN A 87 -18.52 -5.45 2.63
CA GLN A 87 -18.45 -4.92 3.98
C GLN A 87 -17.90 -5.96 4.95
N ILE A 88 -17.10 -5.49 5.89
CA ILE A 88 -16.46 -6.32 6.90
C ILE A 88 -16.68 -5.74 8.29
N ARG A 89 -16.59 -6.61 9.30
CA ARG A 89 -16.33 -6.20 10.68
C ARG A 89 -15.46 -7.25 11.36
N THR A 90 -14.64 -6.81 12.29
CA THR A 90 -13.69 -7.69 12.99
C THR A 90 -13.88 -7.61 14.49
N ARG A 91 -13.41 -8.64 15.19
CA ARG A 91 -13.26 -8.63 16.64
C ARG A 91 -11.83 -8.29 16.99
N SER A 92 -11.64 -7.23 17.78
CA SER A 92 -10.34 -6.89 18.37
C SER A 92 -9.88 -8.01 19.30
N ALA A 93 -8.68 -8.54 19.07
CA ALA A 93 -8.09 -9.57 19.93
C ALA A 93 -7.72 -9.02 21.34
N GLU A 94 -7.52 -7.71 21.45
CA GLU A 94 -7.18 -7.05 22.71
C GLU A 94 -8.41 -6.81 23.59
N THR A 95 -9.51 -6.34 23.00
CA THR A 95 -10.70 -5.90 23.75
C THR A 95 -11.86 -6.88 23.69
N GLY A 96 -11.84 -7.84 22.76
CA GLY A 96 -12.96 -8.73 22.46
C GLY A 96 -14.16 -8.04 21.81
N GLN A 97 -14.07 -6.74 21.50
CA GLN A 97 -15.16 -5.96 20.92
C GLN A 97 -15.21 -6.06 19.40
N TRP A 98 -16.42 -6.03 18.85
CA TRP A 98 -16.64 -6.00 17.40
C TRP A 98 -16.66 -4.57 16.89
N THR A 99 -16.02 -4.34 15.75
CA THR A 99 -16.14 -3.07 15.05
C THR A 99 -17.56 -2.90 14.48
N ARG A 100 -17.91 -1.66 14.14
CA ARG A 100 -18.97 -1.39 13.16
C ARG A 100 -18.60 -2.00 11.80
N TRP A 101 -19.59 -2.12 10.93
CA TRP A 101 -19.35 -2.46 9.53
C TRP A 101 -18.51 -1.36 8.85
N GLN A 102 -17.58 -1.80 8.02
CA GLN A 102 -16.67 -0.98 7.23
C GLN A 102 -16.75 -1.45 5.78
N ASP A 103 -16.82 -0.49 4.85
CA ASP A 103 -16.79 -0.76 3.42
C ASP A 103 -15.34 -1.00 2.99
N LEU A 104 -15.16 -1.93 2.06
CA LEU A 104 -13.90 -2.12 1.35
C LEU A 104 -13.94 -1.32 0.05
N ASP A 105 -12.80 -0.75 -0.30
CA ASP A 105 -12.62 -0.10 -1.61
C ASP A 105 -12.43 -1.19 -2.68
N LEU A 106 -13.24 -1.12 -3.73
CA LEU A 106 -13.29 -2.11 -4.82
C LEU A 106 -12.68 -1.57 -6.12
N ASP A 107 -12.22 -0.32 -6.14
CA ASP A 107 -11.72 0.37 -7.34
C ASP A 107 -10.25 0.00 -7.64
N ILE A 108 -9.93 -1.29 -7.64
CA ILE A 108 -8.60 -1.83 -7.95
C ILE A 108 -8.64 -2.62 -9.23
N ARG A 109 -7.66 -2.35 -10.10
CA ARG A 109 -7.41 -3.11 -11.33
C ARG A 109 -6.05 -3.77 -11.28
N PRO A 110 -5.90 -4.95 -11.90
CA PRO A 110 -4.59 -5.45 -12.28
C PRO A 110 -3.79 -4.39 -13.06
N PRO A 111 -2.46 -4.38 -12.97
CA PRO A 111 -1.65 -3.47 -13.79
C PRO A 111 -1.81 -3.79 -15.28
N GLU A 112 -1.81 -2.78 -16.14
CA GLU A 112 -1.93 -2.93 -17.61
C GLU A 112 -0.69 -3.53 -18.31
N THR A 113 0.19 -4.16 -17.55
CA THR A 113 1.46 -4.76 -17.98
C THR A 113 1.35 -6.27 -18.02
N ASP A 114 2.33 -6.97 -18.61
CA ASP A 114 2.40 -8.45 -18.62
C ASP A 114 2.14 -9.08 -17.23
N GLU A 115 2.61 -8.44 -16.15
CA GLU A 115 2.34 -8.86 -14.75
C GLU A 115 0.84 -8.97 -14.41
N GLY A 116 -0.03 -8.15 -15.00
CA GLY A 116 -1.47 -8.19 -14.76
C GLY A 116 -2.21 -9.22 -15.62
N ASP A 117 -1.57 -9.68 -16.71
CA ASP A 117 -2.12 -10.71 -17.62
C ASP A 117 -1.77 -12.14 -17.15
N ASP A 118 -0.99 -12.28 -16.08
CA ASP A 118 -0.56 -13.57 -15.57
C ASP A 118 -1.72 -14.42 -15.05
N SER A 119 -1.68 -15.72 -15.33
CA SER A 119 -2.78 -16.66 -15.02
C SER A 119 -3.12 -16.80 -13.53
N GLY A 120 -2.25 -16.30 -12.63
CA GLY A 120 -2.47 -16.28 -11.19
C GLY A 120 -3.16 -15.02 -10.67
N VAL A 121 -3.35 -14.01 -11.52
CA VAL A 121 -3.91 -12.71 -11.16
C VAL A 121 -5.39 -12.83 -10.83
N ARG A 122 -5.80 -12.10 -9.80
CA ARG A 122 -7.17 -12.11 -9.27
C ARG A 122 -7.66 -10.68 -9.08
N GLY A 123 -8.96 -10.49 -9.25
CA GLY A 123 -9.61 -9.26 -8.84
C GLY A 123 -9.69 -9.21 -7.31
N ALA A 124 -9.48 -8.03 -6.73
CA ALA A 124 -9.43 -7.87 -5.28
C ALA A 124 -9.81 -6.46 -4.85
N SER A 125 -10.30 -6.32 -3.62
CA SER A 125 -10.43 -5.02 -2.95
C SER A 125 -9.06 -4.47 -2.55
N GLU A 126 -8.96 -3.17 -2.20
CA GLU A 126 -7.84 -2.69 -1.40
C GLU A 126 -7.80 -3.45 -0.06
N PRO A 127 -6.61 -3.77 0.48
CA PRO A 127 -6.51 -4.40 1.79
C PRO A 127 -6.76 -3.38 2.91
N LEU A 128 -7.56 -3.79 3.89
CA LEU A 128 -7.87 -2.98 5.06
C LEU A 128 -7.07 -3.44 6.28
N TRP A 129 -6.29 -2.53 6.87
CA TRP A 129 -5.68 -2.74 8.18
C TRP A 129 -6.73 -2.59 9.28
N VAL A 130 -6.89 -3.64 10.08
CA VAL A 130 -7.91 -3.73 11.16
C VAL A 130 -7.30 -3.82 12.56
N GLY A 131 -5.97 -3.77 12.66
CA GLY A 131 -5.26 -4.08 13.91
C GLY A 131 -5.41 -5.55 14.31
N THR A 132 -4.80 -5.95 15.43
CA THR A 132 -4.83 -7.36 15.87
C THR A 132 -6.27 -7.82 16.10
N SER A 133 -6.72 -8.73 15.25
CA SER A 133 -8.08 -9.25 15.23
C SER A 133 -8.07 -10.77 15.27
N ASP A 134 -9.08 -11.36 15.89
CA ASP A 134 -9.22 -12.82 16.08
C ASP A 134 -10.63 -13.34 15.77
N GLY A 135 -11.49 -12.48 15.22
CA GLY A 135 -12.80 -12.85 14.70
C GLY A 135 -13.18 -11.99 13.51
N VAL A 136 -13.98 -12.55 12.60
CA VAL A 136 -14.40 -11.86 11.37
C VAL A 136 -15.86 -12.15 11.02
N GLU A 137 -16.46 -11.21 10.33
CA GLU A 137 -17.72 -11.35 9.61
C GLU A 137 -17.64 -10.47 8.35
N ALA A 138 -18.11 -11.01 7.23
CA ALA A 138 -18.05 -10.32 5.95
C ALA A 138 -19.33 -10.53 5.14
N ARG A 139 -19.70 -9.55 4.33
CA ARG A 139 -20.81 -9.66 3.38
C ARG A 139 -20.46 -8.95 2.09
N VAL A 140 -20.89 -9.52 0.97
CA VAL A 140 -20.78 -8.96 -0.36
C VAL A 140 -22.17 -8.99 -0.98
N MET A 141 -22.57 -7.85 -1.55
CA MET A 141 -23.90 -7.60 -2.07
C MET A 141 -23.77 -6.92 -3.42
N ALA A 142 -24.36 -7.49 -4.47
CA ALA A 142 -24.38 -6.87 -5.79
C ALA A 142 -25.39 -5.70 -5.85
N ASP A 143 -25.05 -4.67 -6.62
CA ASP A 143 -25.97 -3.61 -6.99
C ASP A 143 -26.99 -4.14 -8.01
N GLY A 144 -28.27 -3.86 -7.80
CA GLY A 144 -29.37 -4.43 -8.61
C GLY A 144 -30.09 -5.62 -7.97
N GLY A 145 -29.72 -6.02 -6.76
CA GLY A 145 -30.49 -6.98 -5.95
C GLY A 145 -30.33 -8.44 -6.41
N GLU A 146 -31.39 -9.25 -6.27
CA GLU A 146 -31.34 -10.72 -6.46
C GLU A 146 -31.09 -11.16 -7.92
N SER A 147 -31.18 -10.23 -8.88
CA SER A 147 -30.90 -10.49 -10.30
C SER A 147 -29.46 -10.18 -10.74
N ALA A 148 -28.68 -9.50 -9.90
CA ALA A 148 -27.28 -9.19 -10.18
C ALA A 148 -26.38 -10.32 -9.65
N GLU A 149 -25.43 -10.77 -10.46
CA GLU A 149 -24.53 -11.87 -10.10
C GLU A 149 -23.21 -11.33 -9.57
N LEU A 150 -22.77 -11.86 -8.43
CA LEU A 150 -21.44 -11.58 -7.92
C LEU A 150 -20.36 -12.38 -8.68
N PRO A 151 -19.13 -11.86 -8.79
CA PRO A 151 -18.02 -12.59 -9.40
C PRO A 151 -17.79 -13.97 -8.77
N GLY A 152 -17.38 -14.91 -9.62
CA GLY A 152 -17.06 -16.28 -9.20
C GLY A 152 -15.86 -16.34 -8.24
N GLY A 153 -15.84 -17.37 -7.39
CA GLY A 153 -14.67 -17.67 -6.57
C GLY A 153 -14.35 -16.64 -5.48
N LEU A 154 -15.36 -15.92 -4.98
CA LEU A 154 -15.23 -14.96 -3.88
C LEU A 154 -14.59 -15.59 -2.63
N ARG A 155 -13.53 -14.96 -2.13
CA ARG A 155 -12.80 -15.36 -0.92
C ARG A 155 -12.51 -14.15 -0.06
N LEU A 156 -12.72 -14.31 1.24
CA LEU A 156 -12.20 -13.40 2.24
C LEU A 156 -10.75 -13.80 2.52
N VAL A 157 -9.81 -12.88 2.35
CA VAL A 157 -8.39 -13.10 2.66
C VAL A 157 -8.03 -12.36 3.93
N MET A 158 -7.33 -13.02 4.84
CA MET A 158 -6.86 -12.47 6.11
C MET A 158 -5.35 -12.71 6.22
N ILE A 159 -4.62 -11.68 6.63
CA ILE A 159 -3.17 -11.67 6.70
C ILE A 159 -2.72 -11.33 8.12
N ASP A 160 -1.92 -12.21 8.70
CA ASP A 160 -1.03 -11.90 9.82
C ASP A 160 0.28 -11.37 9.21
N PRO A 161 0.62 -10.08 9.39
CA PRO A 161 1.84 -9.48 8.83
C PRO A 161 3.13 -9.97 9.53
N GLY A 162 2.99 -10.88 10.49
CA GLY A 162 4.10 -11.38 11.28
C GLY A 162 4.62 -10.34 12.27
N ILE A 163 5.48 -10.83 13.17
CA ILE A 163 6.24 -10.02 14.10
C ILE A 163 7.69 -10.30 13.78
N LEU A 164 8.48 -9.28 13.49
CA LEU A 164 9.92 -9.47 13.42
C LEU A 164 10.48 -9.19 14.82
N GLY A 165 11.43 -10.01 15.27
CA GLY A 165 12.05 -9.82 16.59
C GLY A 165 12.58 -8.39 16.69
N GLU A 166 11.92 -7.57 17.51
CA GLU A 166 11.93 -6.10 17.49
C GLU A 166 11.23 -5.50 16.26
N ASP A 167 9.89 -5.37 16.31
CA ASP A 167 9.15 -4.38 15.52
C ASP A 167 9.68 -2.99 15.89
N ILE A 168 10.78 -2.60 15.23
CA ILE A 168 11.54 -1.35 15.17
C ILE A 168 11.05 -0.26 16.14
N GLY A 169 11.19 -0.54 17.43
CA GLY A 169 10.50 0.21 18.48
C GLY A 169 11.38 0.51 19.68
N LYS A 170 12.71 0.57 19.54
CA LYS A 170 13.61 1.17 20.55
C LYS A 170 14.82 1.83 19.89
N GLY A 171 14.86 3.16 19.94
CA GLY A 171 16.09 3.96 19.92
C GLY A 171 16.87 3.96 18.60
N TRP A 172 16.61 4.95 17.75
CA TRP A 172 17.49 5.28 16.64
C TRP A 172 18.89 5.62 17.17
N ARG A 173 19.84 4.67 17.06
CA ARG A 173 21.26 5.02 17.14
C ARG A 173 21.65 5.67 15.82
N LYS A 174 22.04 6.94 15.92
CA LYS A 174 22.61 7.77 14.85
C LYS A 174 23.81 7.02 14.26
N VAL A 175 23.69 6.47 13.05
CA VAL A 175 24.85 5.96 12.32
C VAL A 175 25.51 7.17 11.66
N GLY A 176 26.51 7.69 12.36
CA GLY A 176 27.41 8.73 11.91
C GLY A 176 28.74 8.53 12.62
N ASP A 177 29.48 7.50 12.21
CA ASP A 177 30.93 7.57 11.99
C ASP A 177 31.38 6.22 11.41
N MET A 178 31.64 6.18 10.10
CA MET A 178 32.55 5.21 9.53
C MET A 178 33.81 5.97 9.15
N SER A 179 34.77 6.02 10.06
CA SER A 179 36.16 6.33 9.74
C SER A 179 37.10 5.63 10.73
N GLY A 180 38.13 4.97 10.17
CA GLY A 180 39.44 4.74 10.82
C GLY A 180 39.56 3.65 11.89
N GLY A 181 40.47 2.69 11.66
CA GLY A 181 40.69 1.56 12.56
C GLY A 181 41.81 1.74 13.60
N GLY A 182 41.94 0.70 14.43
CA GLY A 182 43.13 0.29 15.19
C GLY A 182 43.56 1.18 16.36
N ASN A 183 43.41 0.72 17.60
CA ASN A 183 44.43 -0.07 18.29
C ASN A 183 44.01 -0.32 19.76
N SER A 184 44.63 -1.35 20.33
CA SER A 184 44.52 -1.88 21.68
C SER A 184 44.66 -0.83 22.80
N GLN A 185 43.85 -0.95 23.86
CA GLN A 185 44.30 -1.10 25.26
C GLN A 185 43.12 -1.05 26.25
N GLU A 186 43.01 -2.10 27.06
CA GLU A 186 42.37 -2.07 28.38
C GLU A 186 43.12 -1.09 29.31
N PRO A 187 42.48 -0.51 30.33
CA PRO A 187 42.51 -1.21 31.61
C PRO A 187 41.24 -1.12 32.47
N SER A 188 40.99 -2.24 33.16
CA SER A 188 40.37 -2.39 34.48
C SER A 188 40.50 -1.19 35.44
N GLN A 189 39.46 -0.96 36.27
CA GLN A 189 39.50 -0.92 37.75
C GLN A 189 38.07 -0.79 38.33
N GLN A 190 37.78 -1.59 39.35
CA GLN A 190 36.52 -1.70 40.10
C GLN A 190 36.66 -0.93 41.47
N PRO A 191 35.72 -1.01 42.44
CA PRO A 191 35.02 0.15 43.05
C PRO A 191 35.37 0.45 44.52
N SER A 192 34.87 1.55 45.11
CA SER A 192 34.59 1.73 46.56
C SER A 192 34.01 3.13 46.88
N THR A 193 32.76 3.25 47.36
CA THR A 193 32.27 3.51 48.76
C THR A 193 32.18 4.98 49.22
N GLU A 194 30.93 5.46 49.45
CA GLU A 194 30.30 6.40 50.44
C GLU A 194 31.13 7.37 51.35
N PRO A 195 30.55 8.38 52.06
CA PRO A 195 29.13 8.66 52.35
C PRO A 195 28.63 10.14 52.23
N GLU A 196 27.33 10.27 52.51
CA GLU A 196 26.41 11.43 52.68
C GLU A 196 26.85 12.56 53.66
N PRO A 197 26.18 13.74 53.71
CA PRO A 197 24.91 13.87 54.48
C PRO A 197 23.82 14.86 53.94
N GLU A 198 22.58 14.61 54.38
CA GLU A 198 21.33 15.43 54.38
C GLU A 198 21.44 16.90 54.88
N PRO A 199 20.40 17.74 54.61
CA PRO A 199 19.45 18.09 55.69
C PRO A 199 17.94 18.17 55.31
N GLU A 200 17.13 18.12 56.40
CA GLU A 200 15.68 17.91 56.59
C GLU A 200 14.65 18.92 56.01
N PRO A 201 13.33 18.55 55.99
CA PRO A 201 12.18 19.35 55.58
C PRO A 201 11.23 19.79 56.73
N SER A 202 10.30 20.73 56.45
CA SER A 202 9.17 21.14 57.32
C SER A 202 8.10 21.82 56.45
N GLN A 203 6.77 21.77 56.64
CA GLN A 203 5.77 20.99 57.39
C GLN A 203 4.38 21.43 56.85
N GLY A 204 3.33 20.61 57.00
CA GLY A 204 1.92 21.03 56.82
C GLY A 204 0.94 19.87 56.57
N GLU A 205 0.11 19.57 57.58
CA GLU A 205 -0.64 18.33 57.90
C GLU A 205 -1.98 18.10 57.15
N PRO A 206 -2.58 16.90 57.29
CA PRO A 206 -4.02 16.79 57.60
C PRO A 206 -4.32 15.91 58.83
N SER A 207 -5.43 16.20 59.51
CA SER A 207 -5.88 15.57 60.75
C SER A 207 -7.08 14.62 60.55
N THR A 208 -7.25 13.71 61.50
CA THR A 208 -7.89 12.38 61.46
C THR A 208 -9.33 12.29 62.00
N GLU A 209 -10.08 11.30 61.47
CA GLU A 209 -11.13 10.39 61.99
C GLU A 209 -11.53 10.37 63.50
N PRO A 210 -12.73 9.81 63.87
CA PRO A 210 -12.85 8.37 64.18
C PRO A 210 -14.20 7.63 63.89
N SER A 211 -14.06 6.30 63.97
CA SER A 211 -14.95 5.15 63.68
C SER A 211 -16.08 4.85 64.69
N ALA A 212 -17.16 4.15 64.27
CA ALA A 212 -17.64 2.85 64.84
C ALA A 212 -19.08 2.39 64.45
N SER A 213 -19.19 1.07 64.23
CA SER A 213 -20.32 0.13 64.50
C SER A 213 -21.41 -0.22 63.44
N ALA A 214 -21.40 -1.50 63.05
CA ALA A 214 -22.51 -2.35 62.56
C ALA A 214 -23.27 -2.99 63.77
N PRO A 215 -24.34 -3.86 63.68
CA PRO A 215 -24.77 -4.72 62.55
C PRO A 215 -26.30 -5.04 62.36
N ALA A 216 -26.59 -5.87 61.33
CA ALA A 216 -27.68 -6.87 61.19
C ALA A 216 -29.13 -6.35 60.90
N THR A 217 -30.05 -6.94 60.11
CA THR A 217 -30.32 -8.29 59.55
C THR A 217 -31.41 -8.24 58.43
N GLU A 218 -31.51 -9.32 57.64
CA GLU A 218 -32.67 -9.92 56.89
C GLU A 218 -33.14 -9.42 55.50
N ASP A 219 -33.12 -10.38 54.57
CA ASP A 219 -33.85 -10.55 53.29
C ASP A 219 -35.39 -10.52 53.46
N PRO A 220 -36.24 -10.28 52.42
CA PRO A 220 -36.41 -11.25 51.33
C PRO A 220 -36.77 -10.71 49.91
N GLU A 221 -36.50 -11.52 48.89
CA GLU A 221 -37.16 -11.45 47.55
C GLU A 221 -38.68 -11.73 47.64
N PRO A 222 -39.50 -11.40 46.61
CA PRO A 222 -39.69 -12.33 45.48
C PRO A 222 -39.94 -11.70 44.08
N SER A 223 -39.61 -12.51 43.08
CA SER A 223 -40.13 -12.68 41.69
C SER A 223 -41.41 -11.94 41.27
N LEU A 224 -41.50 -11.57 39.96
CA LEU A 224 -42.56 -11.95 39.00
C LEU A 224 -42.42 -11.18 37.65
N GLU A 225 -42.33 -11.88 36.51
CA GLU A 225 -42.71 -11.37 35.17
C GLU A 225 -44.25 -11.15 35.10
N PRO A 226 -44.82 -10.28 34.22
CA PRO A 226 -45.20 -10.72 32.87
C PRO A 226 -45.26 -9.65 31.75
N SER A 227 -45.55 -10.17 30.54
CA SER A 227 -45.62 -9.66 29.17
C SER A 227 -46.54 -8.46 28.82
N GLN A 228 -46.26 -7.89 27.63
CA GLN A 228 -47.17 -7.38 26.57
C GLN A 228 -47.09 -5.88 26.19
N GLN A 229 -47.31 -5.68 24.88
CA GLN A 229 -47.02 -4.54 24.00
C GLN A 229 -48.16 -3.48 23.98
N PRO A 230 -48.13 -2.44 23.12
CA PRO A 230 -48.10 -1.02 23.49
C PRO A 230 -49.46 -0.31 23.42
N THR A 231 -49.59 0.82 24.12
CA THR A 231 -50.63 1.83 23.84
C THR A 231 -50.07 3.25 23.82
N THR A 232 -50.59 3.99 22.85
CA THR A 232 -50.50 5.42 22.55
C THR A 232 -50.89 6.32 23.73
N GLU A 233 -50.19 7.45 23.91
CA GLU A 233 -50.76 8.81 23.96
C GLU A 233 -49.66 9.87 24.14
N ALA A 234 -49.86 11.03 23.50
CA ALA A 234 -48.94 12.14 23.32
C ALA A 234 -48.81 13.05 24.57
N PRO A 235 -47.75 13.87 24.66
CA PRO A 235 -47.83 15.13 25.39
C PRO A 235 -47.64 16.34 24.47
N THR A 236 -48.69 17.17 24.44
CA THR A 236 -48.73 18.55 23.99
C THR A 236 -48.01 19.45 25.01
N ARG A 237 -47.09 20.33 24.56
CA ARG A 237 -46.93 21.72 25.03
C ARG A 237 -46.16 22.56 23.99
N GLU A 238 -46.72 23.73 23.72
CA GLU A 238 -46.38 24.72 22.68
C GLU A 238 -45.02 25.42 22.88
N PRO A 239 -44.48 25.99 21.79
CA PRO A 239 -43.99 27.36 21.85
C PRO A 239 -44.78 28.27 20.89
N THR A 240 -45.21 29.40 21.44
CA THR A 240 -45.80 30.54 20.76
C THR A 240 -44.75 31.27 19.90
N GLY A 241 -45.10 31.51 18.64
CA GLY A 241 -44.36 32.36 17.71
C GLY A 241 -45.09 32.42 16.37
N GLU A 242 -45.76 33.54 16.11
CA GLU A 242 -46.57 33.79 14.91
C GLU A 242 -45.75 33.69 13.61
N PRO A 243 -46.27 33.08 12.52
CA PRO A 243 -45.76 33.30 11.18
C PRO A 243 -46.56 34.43 10.49
N SER A 244 -45.86 35.44 9.96
CA SER A 244 -46.41 36.45 9.04
C SER A 244 -45.76 36.29 7.65
N PRO A 245 -46.44 36.67 6.55
CA PRO A 245 -46.38 35.97 5.28
C PRO A 245 -45.24 36.37 4.32
N GLU A 246 -45.05 35.51 3.33
CA GLU A 246 -44.18 35.55 2.15
C GLU A 246 -43.83 36.93 1.59
N PRO A 247 -42.59 37.12 1.09
CA PRO A 247 -42.33 38.06 0.01
C PRO A 247 -42.32 37.33 -1.34
N SER A 248 -43.30 37.67 -2.18
CA SER A 248 -43.22 37.56 -3.63
C SER A 248 -42.40 38.73 -4.18
N THR A 249 -41.40 38.45 -5.01
CA THR A 249 -40.81 39.44 -5.92
C THR A 249 -40.42 38.78 -7.24
N GLU A 250 -41.20 39.06 -8.29
CA GLU A 250 -40.78 38.92 -9.69
C GLU A 250 -39.64 39.89 -10.02
N PRO A 251 -38.79 39.58 -11.01
CA PRO A 251 -38.15 40.60 -11.82
C PRO A 251 -38.78 40.68 -13.21
N THR A 252 -39.46 41.79 -13.47
CA THR A 252 -39.74 42.33 -14.81
C THR A 252 -38.65 43.37 -15.15
N GLY A 253 -38.07 43.30 -16.36
CA GLY A 253 -37.21 44.37 -16.90
C GLY A 253 -36.13 43.90 -17.88
N GLU A 254 -36.34 44.15 -19.16
CA GLU A 254 -35.39 43.96 -20.28
C GLU A 254 -34.16 44.89 -20.16
N PRO A 255 -33.03 44.49 -20.78
CA PRO A 255 -32.20 45.44 -21.49
C PRO A 255 -32.09 45.08 -22.98
N SER A 256 -32.55 46.01 -23.82
CA SER A 256 -32.23 46.10 -25.24
C SER A 256 -31.02 47.03 -25.43
N THR A 257 -29.97 46.55 -26.07
CA THR A 257 -29.09 47.30 -26.99
C THR A 257 -28.33 46.31 -27.90
N GLU A 258 -28.38 46.56 -29.21
CA GLU A 258 -27.80 45.79 -30.32
C GLU A 258 -26.30 45.48 -30.20
N PRO A 259 -25.82 44.44 -30.93
CA PRO A 259 -24.95 44.77 -32.05
C PRO A 259 -25.38 44.07 -33.36
N THR A 260 -25.28 44.85 -34.45
CA THR A 260 -25.36 44.41 -35.84
C THR A 260 -24.07 43.70 -36.27
N GLY A 261 -24.20 42.62 -37.04
CA GLY A 261 -23.09 41.99 -37.77
C GLY A 261 -23.33 40.51 -38.11
N GLU A 262 -23.73 40.23 -39.36
CA GLU A 262 -23.92 38.89 -39.94
C GLU A 262 -22.64 38.03 -39.91
N PRO A 263 -22.79 36.69 -39.93
CA PRO A 263 -22.29 36.00 -41.11
C PRO A 263 -23.32 35.04 -41.71
N SER A 264 -23.49 35.17 -43.03
CA SER A 264 -24.16 34.25 -43.93
C SER A 264 -23.30 33.00 -44.18
N GLY A 265 -23.94 31.83 -44.27
CA GLY A 265 -23.32 30.59 -44.73
C GLY A 265 -24.11 29.35 -44.34
N GLU A 266 -25.13 29.00 -45.13
CA GLU A 266 -25.91 27.76 -44.99
C GLU A 266 -25.06 26.50 -45.27
N PRO A 267 -25.34 25.34 -44.64
CA PRO A 267 -24.77 24.07 -45.05
C PRO A 267 -25.65 23.44 -46.15
N SER A 268 -25.04 23.05 -47.27
CA SER A 268 -25.70 22.27 -48.33
C SER A 268 -25.32 20.78 -48.23
N THR A 269 -26.30 19.96 -48.60
CA THR A 269 -26.47 18.52 -48.42
C THR A 269 -25.85 17.66 -49.53
N GLU A 270 -25.28 16.52 -49.12
CA GLU A 270 -25.28 15.18 -49.76
C GLU A 270 -24.53 14.86 -51.09
N PRO A 271 -24.15 13.57 -51.29
CA PRO A 271 -23.08 13.14 -52.21
C PRO A 271 -23.61 12.46 -53.49
N THR A 272 -22.78 12.38 -54.54
CA THR A 272 -23.02 11.51 -55.72
C THR A 272 -21.73 10.94 -56.32
N GLY A 273 -21.66 9.59 -56.39
CA GLY A 273 -21.31 8.80 -57.58
C GLY A 273 -19.84 8.54 -57.98
N GLU A 274 -19.38 7.29 -57.78
CA GLU A 274 -18.30 6.59 -58.53
C GLU A 274 -18.73 6.26 -60.01
N PRO A 275 -18.03 5.43 -60.85
CA PRO A 275 -16.73 4.71 -60.75
C PRO A 275 -15.86 4.65 -62.05
N SER A 276 -14.62 4.13 -61.99
CA SER A 276 -13.98 3.23 -63.02
C SER A 276 -12.51 2.87 -62.74
N PRO A 277 -11.90 1.80 -63.34
CA PRO A 277 -11.73 0.52 -62.66
C PRO A 277 -10.29 -0.06 -62.63
N GLU A 278 -10.15 -1.09 -61.79
CA GLU A 278 -9.22 -2.22 -61.70
C GLU A 278 -8.68 -2.83 -63.03
N PRO A 279 -7.53 -3.57 -63.06
CA PRO A 279 -7.44 -4.91 -62.42
C PRO A 279 -6.12 -5.34 -61.74
N SER A 280 -6.31 -5.96 -60.56
CA SER A 280 -5.92 -7.32 -60.12
C SER A 280 -4.65 -8.01 -60.67
N THR A 281 -3.77 -8.49 -59.76
CA THR A 281 -3.55 -9.93 -59.46
C THR A 281 -2.38 -10.16 -58.47
N GLU A 282 -2.62 -10.93 -57.41
CA GLU A 282 -1.66 -11.74 -56.61
C GLU A 282 -1.91 -13.24 -56.98
N PRO A 283 -1.19 -14.28 -56.50
CA PRO A 283 0.13 -14.41 -55.84
C PRO A 283 0.98 -15.62 -56.38
N ALA A 284 2.08 -15.95 -55.68
CA ALA A 284 2.65 -17.31 -55.43
C ALA A 284 4.15 -17.55 -55.83
N PRO A 285 4.85 -18.49 -55.13
CA PRO A 285 6.27 -18.41 -54.74
C PRO A 285 7.24 -19.29 -55.56
N THR A 286 8.56 -19.14 -55.38
CA THR A 286 9.58 -20.24 -55.38
C THR A 286 11.04 -19.72 -55.32
N GLY A 287 11.91 -20.42 -54.58
CA GLY A 287 13.33 -20.61 -54.93
C GLY A 287 14.39 -20.08 -53.95
N GLU A 288 14.95 -20.97 -53.11
CA GLU A 288 16.24 -20.80 -52.42
C GLU A 288 17.45 -21.05 -53.38
N PRO A 289 18.72 -21.24 -52.92
CA PRO A 289 19.80 -20.25 -53.00
C PRO A 289 20.99 -20.74 -53.86
N THR A 290 21.80 -19.83 -54.42
CA THR A 290 23.10 -20.20 -54.99
C THR A 290 24.07 -19.01 -55.07
N GLY A 291 25.32 -19.20 -54.63
CA GLY A 291 26.47 -18.52 -55.22
C GLY A 291 27.41 -17.80 -54.26
N GLU A 292 28.43 -18.52 -53.81
CA GLU A 292 29.60 -18.21 -52.98
C GLU A 292 30.52 -17.01 -53.37
N PRO A 293 31.51 -16.66 -52.51
CA PRO A 293 32.12 -15.32 -52.39
C PRO A 293 33.51 -15.18 -53.06
N SER A 294 34.08 -13.97 -53.03
CA SER A 294 35.48 -13.71 -53.44
C SER A 294 36.02 -12.37 -52.90
N PRO A 295 37.35 -12.13 -52.84
CA PRO A 295 38.11 -12.32 -51.60
C PRO A 295 39.04 -11.14 -51.20
N GLU A 296 39.40 -11.18 -49.92
CA GLU A 296 40.69 -10.90 -49.26
C GLU A 296 41.39 -9.51 -49.21
N PRO A 297 42.12 -9.23 -48.10
CA PRO A 297 42.76 -7.95 -47.75
C PRO A 297 44.29 -7.96 -48.01
N PRO A 298 45.04 -6.87 -47.72
CA PRO A 298 46.49 -6.96 -47.61
C PRO A 298 46.96 -7.19 -46.16
N THR A 299 47.80 -8.21 -46.03
CA THR A 299 48.64 -8.64 -44.90
C THR A 299 49.79 -7.67 -44.56
N GLU A 300 49.96 -7.38 -43.26
CA GLU A 300 51.15 -7.57 -42.38
C GLU A 300 52.60 -7.45 -42.92
N PRO A 301 53.62 -7.03 -42.10
CA PRO A 301 54.18 -7.93 -41.07
C PRO A 301 54.71 -7.33 -39.74
N THR A 302 54.39 -8.05 -38.66
CA THR A 302 55.30 -8.67 -37.65
C THR A 302 56.25 -7.82 -36.79
N GLN A 303 56.07 -7.90 -35.44
CA GLN A 303 57.06 -8.47 -34.50
C GLN A 303 56.53 -8.65 -33.05
N SER A 304 57.03 -9.70 -32.40
CA SER A 304 56.58 -10.44 -31.21
C SER A 304 56.68 -9.72 -29.84
N PRO A 305 56.06 -10.27 -28.76
CA PRO A 305 56.02 -9.65 -27.43
C PRO A 305 57.23 -10.01 -26.57
N THR A 306 57.58 -9.16 -25.61
CA THR A 306 58.50 -9.49 -24.52
C THR A 306 57.92 -9.04 -23.17
N THR A 307 57.95 -9.97 -22.23
CA THR A 307 57.55 -9.92 -20.83
C THR A 307 58.54 -9.12 -19.96
N GLY A 308 58.03 -8.40 -18.94
CA GLY A 308 58.77 -8.13 -17.69
C GLY A 308 58.71 -6.68 -17.15
N PRO A 309 58.77 -6.44 -15.82
CA PRO A 309 57.95 -5.44 -15.14
C PRO A 309 58.70 -4.25 -14.51
N SER A 310 57.92 -3.24 -14.09
CA SER A 310 58.13 -2.28 -12.98
C SER A 310 59.27 -1.26 -13.06
N THR A 311 58.92 0.04 -13.00
CA THR A 311 59.17 0.99 -11.88
C THR A 311 58.87 2.44 -12.31
N GLU A 312 57.73 2.98 -11.85
CA GLU A 312 57.46 4.30 -11.21
C GLU A 312 58.13 5.65 -11.65
N PRO A 313 57.58 6.82 -11.25
CA PRO A 313 56.96 7.77 -12.18
C PRO A 313 57.64 9.16 -12.21
N THR A 314 57.38 9.97 -13.24
CA THR A 314 57.47 11.44 -13.11
C THR A 314 56.63 12.11 -14.19
N GLY A 315 55.46 12.60 -13.79
CA GLY A 315 54.57 13.39 -14.64
C GLY A 315 53.46 13.95 -13.76
N GLU A 316 53.63 15.19 -13.32
CA GLU A 316 52.61 15.95 -12.60
C GLU A 316 51.30 15.98 -13.40
N PRO A 317 50.15 15.54 -12.84
CA PRO A 317 48.87 15.85 -13.44
C PRO A 317 48.45 17.25 -13.00
N SER A 318 48.36 18.13 -13.98
CA SER A 318 47.67 19.41 -13.90
C SER A 318 46.25 19.21 -13.36
N THR A 319 46.01 19.57 -12.10
CA THR A 319 44.67 19.65 -11.51
C THR A 319 43.90 20.81 -12.14
N THR A 320 43.21 20.53 -13.24
CA THR A 320 41.96 21.23 -13.54
C THR A 320 40.86 20.22 -13.30
N ALA A 321 40.35 20.22 -12.07
CA ALA A 321 39.11 19.54 -11.75
C ALA A 321 38.01 20.12 -12.66
N PRO A 322 37.16 19.28 -13.30
CA PRO A 322 35.93 19.79 -13.86
C PRO A 322 35.14 20.47 -12.74
N ALA A 323 34.59 21.64 -13.03
CA ALA A 323 33.69 22.33 -12.12
C ALA A 323 32.61 21.35 -11.60
N PRO A 324 32.21 21.42 -10.32
CA PRO A 324 31.15 20.57 -9.83
C PRO A 324 29.90 20.77 -10.70
N SER A 325 29.39 19.69 -11.28
CA SER A 325 28.01 19.64 -11.77
C SER A 325 27.08 20.19 -10.69
N PRO A 326 25.99 20.89 -11.04
CA PRO A 326 25.09 21.47 -10.06
C PRO A 326 24.61 20.36 -9.11
N SER A 327 24.70 20.66 -7.82
CA SER A 327 24.45 19.80 -6.67
C SER A 327 23.38 18.73 -6.91
N GLY A 328 23.79 17.46 -6.95
CA GLY A 328 22.84 16.37 -6.85
C GLY A 328 22.13 16.43 -5.50
N THR A 329 20.81 16.61 -5.52
CA THR A 329 19.98 16.58 -4.31
C THR A 329 20.25 15.30 -3.53
N GLN A 330 20.67 15.45 -2.27
CA GLN A 330 20.96 14.31 -1.39
C GLN A 330 19.71 13.44 -1.26
N ALA A 331 19.87 12.13 -1.50
CA ALA A 331 18.77 11.18 -1.37
C ALA A 331 18.14 11.28 0.03
N PRO A 332 16.80 11.34 0.14
CA PRO A 332 16.14 11.34 1.43
C PRO A 332 16.44 10.04 2.18
N ARG A 333 16.33 10.07 3.51
CA ARG A 333 16.44 8.85 4.31
C ARG A 333 15.25 7.94 3.99
N ILE A 334 15.55 6.76 3.46
CA ILE A 334 14.57 5.74 3.11
C ILE A 334 14.82 4.49 3.95
N VAL A 335 13.76 3.94 4.54
CA VAL A 335 13.78 2.63 5.18
C VAL A 335 13.74 1.58 4.07
N SER A 336 14.85 0.87 3.90
CA SER A 336 14.99 -0.20 2.90
C SER A 336 14.07 -1.39 3.19
N ARG A 337 13.83 -2.20 2.16
CA ARG A 337 13.08 -3.46 2.26
C ARG A 337 13.58 -4.39 3.36
N ALA A 338 14.90 -4.56 3.47
CA ALA A 338 15.50 -5.34 4.54
C ALA A 338 15.22 -4.76 5.94
N GLN A 339 15.13 -3.42 6.08
CA GLN A 339 14.91 -2.78 7.37
C GLN A 339 13.45 -2.86 7.84
N TRP A 340 12.47 -2.74 6.93
CA TRP A 340 11.06 -2.97 7.31
C TRP A 340 10.66 -4.46 7.26
N GLY A 341 11.56 -5.30 6.76
CA GLY A 341 11.46 -6.75 6.80
C GLY A 341 10.57 -7.32 5.72
N ALA A 342 10.76 -6.86 4.49
CA ALA A 342 10.17 -7.46 3.30
C ALA A 342 10.51 -8.95 3.23
N ASP A 343 9.51 -9.77 2.96
CA ASP A 343 9.75 -11.16 2.60
C ASP A 343 10.08 -11.21 1.10
N GLU A 344 11.38 -11.10 0.79
CA GLU A 344 11.87 -11.13 -0.58
C GLU A 344 11.64 -12.49 -1.28
N SER A 345 11.28 -13.54 -0.54
CA SER A 345 10.90 -14.82 -1.16
C SER A 345 9.53 -14.78 -1.86
N LEU A 346 8.76 -13.70 -1.64
CA LEU A 346 7.49 -13.46 -2.34
C LEU A 346 7.70 -12.88 -3.74
N VAL A 347 8.81 -12.21 -4.01
CA VAL A 347 9.08 -11.55 -5.30
C VAL A 347 9.83 -12.53 -6.20
N GLU A 348 9.10 -13.13 -7.14
CA GLU A 348 9.64 -14.23 -7.98
C GLU A 348 10.39 -13.68 -9.21
N ASP A 349 9.85 -12.63 -9.84
CA ASP A 349 10.42 -12.06 -11.06
C ASP A 349 11.29 -10.84 -10.79
N PRO A 350 12.36 -10.64 -11.59
CA PRO A 350 13.21 -9.47 -11.46
C PRO A 350 12.45 -8.17 -11.78
N PRO A 351 12.85 -7.03 -11.20
CA PRO A 351 12.18 -5.76 -11.47
C PRO A 351 12.29 -5.31 -12.93
N SER A 352 11.17 -4.83 -13.48
CA SER A 352 11.11 -4.15 -14.78
C SER A 352 11.49 -2.67 -14.64
N TYR A 353 12.30 -2.17 -15.59
CA TYR A 353 12.79 -0.80 -15.57
C TYR A 353 12.29 0.01 -16.75
N LEU A 354 11.74 1.18 -16.44
CA LEU A 354 11.42 2.24 -17.39
C LEU A 354 12.70 2.98 -17.79
N SER A 355 12.65 3.72 -18.90
CA SER A 355 13.79 4.56 -19.30
C SER A 355 13.95 5.82 -18.44
N ARG A 356 12.87 6.29 -17.79
CA ARG A 356 12.86 7.46 -16.90
C ARG A 356 11.57 7.54 -16.07
N VAL A 357 11.56 8.45 -15.09
CA VAL A 357 10.36 8.86 -14.33
C VAL A 357 10.04 10.32 -14.64
N ASP A 358 8.93 10.57 -15.32
CA ASP A 358 8.46 11.92 -15.69
C ASP A 358 7.34 12.44 -14.77
N ALA A 359 6.69 11.54 -14.01
CA ALA A 359 5.59 11.87 -13.11
C ALA A 359 5.68 11.08 -11.79
N VAL A 360 5.06 11.63 -10.75
CA VAL A 360 4.77 10.96 -9.49
C VAL A 360 3.27 11.03 -9.22
N PHE A 361 2.66 9.88 -8.99
CA PHE A 361 1.28 9.79 -8.50
C PHE A 361 1.28 9.62 -6.99
N VAL A 362 0.60 10.52 -6.30
CA VAL A 362 0.38 10.46 -4.86
C VAL A 362 -0.88 9.66 -4.58
N HIS A 363 -0.74 8.71 -3.67
CA HIS A 363 -1.76 7.76 -3.24
C HIS A 363 -2.01 7.86 -1.74
N HIS A 364 -3.10 7.27 -1.31
CA HIS A 364 -3.23 6.77 0.06
C HIS A 364 -3.44 5.25 0.03
N THR A 365 -3.36 4.58 1.17
CA THR A 365 -3.66 3.13 1.25
C THR A 365 -5.11 2.83 1.63
N ALA A 366 -5.95 3.87 1.76
CA ALA A 366 -7.35 3.79 2.20
C ALA A 366 -7.61 3.10 3.57
N GLY A 367 -6.56 2.76 4.31
CA GLY A 367 -6.63 2.05 5.60
C GLY A 367 -6.88 2.96 6.81
N THR A 368 -6.78 2.43 8.03
CA THR A 368 -6.95 3.25 9.25
C THR A 368 -5.85 4.31 9.42
N ASN A 369 -6.18 5.42 10.10
CA ASN A 369 -5.20 6.40 10.57
C ASN A 369 -4.80 6.21 12.04
N ASP A 370 -5.38 5.23 12.74
CA ASP A 370 -5.19 5.00 14.18
C ASP A 370 -3.96 4.13 14.51
N TYR A 371 -3.24 3.65 13.50
CA TYR A 371 -2.00 2.90 13.69
C TYR A 371 -0.91 3.74 14.39
N THR A 372 -0.03 3.10 15.14
CA THR A 372 1.19 3.73 15.65
C THR A 372 2.30 3.68 14.60
N CYS A 373 3.24 4.62 14.58
CA CYS A 373 4.31 4.60 13.56
C CYS A 373 5.25 3.37 13.66
N ALA A 374 5.24 2.65 14.80
CA ALA A 374 5.90 1.35 14.91
C ALA A 374 5.21 0.25 14.08
N GLN A 375 3.90 0.38 13.82
CA GLN A 375 3.12 -0.54 13.00
C GLN A 375 3.27 -0.27 11.49
N SER A 376 3.91 0.83 11.07
CA SER A 376 4.09 1.16 9.65
C SER A 376 4.73 0.00 8.86
N ALA A 377 5.77 -0.63 9.40
CA ALA A 377 6.44 -1.76 8.77
C ALA A 377 5.51 -2.99 8.65
N SER A 378 4.73 -3.29 9.68
CA SER A 378 3.77 -4.39 9.67
C SER A 378 2.64 -4.17 8.66
N ILE A 379 2.16 -2.93 8.52
CA ILE A 379 1.19 -2.56 7.48
C ILE A 379 1.77 -2.84 6.10
N ILE A 380 2.99 -2.36 5.83
CA ILE A 380 3.64 -2.52 4.51
C ILE A 380 3.90 -4.00 4.20
N ARG A 381 4.33 -4.83 5.18
CA ARG A 381 4.44 -6.29 5.01
C ARG A 381 3.09 -6.93 4.65
N GLY A 382 2.01 -6.49 5.31
CA GLY A 382 0.66 -6.92 4.99
C GLY A 382 0.29 -6.60 3.54
N ILE A 383 0.52 -5.35 3.09
CA ILE A 383 0.21 -4.91 1.72
C ILE A 383 1.04 -5.69 0.70
N LEU A 384 2.34 -5.87 0.92
CA LEU A 384 3.19 -6.71 0.06
C LEU A 384 2.59 -8.12 -0.09
N THR A 385 2.24 -8.74 1.04
CA THR A 385 1.67 -10.09 1.06
C THR A 385 0.33 -10.14 0.33
N TYR A 386 -0.50 -9.12 0.51
CA TYR A 386 -1.80 -9.03 -0.16
C TYR A 386 -1.62 -8.88 -1.67
N HIS A 387 -0.81 -7.94 -2.14
CA HIS A 387 -0.58 -7.76 -3.58
C HIS A 387 -0.01 -9.04 -4.22
N VAL A 388 0.93 -9.72 -3.57
CA VAL A 388 1.53 -10.93 -4.15
C VAL A 388 0.61 -12.15 -4.04
N LYS A 389 0.15 -12.48 -2.82
CA LYS A 389 -0.58 -13.74 -2.57
C LYS A 389 -2.08 -13.64 -2.81
N THR A 390 -2.66 -12.44 -2.79
CA THR A 390 -4.08 -12.22 -3.10
C THR A 390 -4.26 -11.77 -4.54
N ASN A 391 -3.61 -10.68 -4.97
CA ASN A 391 -3.82 -10.12 -6.30
C ASN A 391 -3.06 -10.89 -7.39
N GLY A 392 -2.02 -11.65 -7.01
CA GLY A 392 -1.17 -12.37 -7.96
C GLY A 392 -0.13 -11.49 -8.63
N TRP A 393 0.15 -10.30 -8.08
CA TRP A 393 1.17 -9.39 -8.59
C TRP A 393 2.58 -9.87 -8.22
N ASN A 394 3.60 -9.42 -8.93
CA ASN A 394 4.99 -9.81 -8.68
C ASN A 394 5.55 -9.19 -7.39
N ASP A 395 5.21 -7.93 -7.11
CA ASP A 395 5.65 -7.19 -5.91
C ASP A 395 4.59 -6.15 -5.54
N VAL A 396 4.78 -5.49 -4.41
CA VAL A 396 3.97 -4.35 -3.99
C VAL A 396 3.90 -3.28 -5.09
N GLY A 397 2.70 -2.77 -5.40
CA GLY A 397 2.48 -1.90 -6.55
C GLY A 397 3.09 -0.50 -6.45
N TYR A 398 3.26 0.05 -5.25
CA TYR A 398 3.81 1.40 -5.06
C TYR A 398 5.34 1.39 -4.98
N ASN A 399 5.99 2.41 -5.54
CA ASN A 399 7.45 2.56 -5.43
C ASN A 399 7.90 2.97 -4.03
N PHE A 400 7.10 3.79 -3.34
CA PHE A 400 7.38 4.26 -1.99
C PHE A 400 6.13 4.32 -1.13
N PHE A 401 6.31 4.12 0.17
CA PHE A 401 5.33 4.45 1.18
C PHE A 401 5.81 5.59 2.06
N VAL A 402 4.87 6.37 2.57
CA VAL A 402 5.09 7.38 3.61
C VAL A 402 4.13 7.10 4.76
N ASP A 403 4.58 7.20 6.00
CA ASP A 403 3.70 7.15 7.16
C ASP A 403 3.35 8.54 7.71
N LYS A 404 2.39 8.60 8.64
CA LYS A 404 2.00 9.87 9.30
C LYS A 404 3.11 10.51 10.14
N CYS A 405 4.21 9.79 10.41
CA CYS A 405 5.40 10.32 11.08
C CYS A 405 6.43 10.90 10.10
N GLY A 406 6.19 10.82 8.78
CA GLY A 406 7.12 11.29 7.75
C GLY A 406 8.27 10.33 7.47
N THR A 407 8.16 9.06 7.89
CA THR A 407 9.08 8.00 7.50
C THR A 407 8.80 7.60 6.05
N ILE A 408 9.85 7.53 5.23
CA ILE A 408 9.76 7.05 3.84
C ILE A 408 10.25 5.60 3.82
N PHE A 409 9.50 4.71 3.20
CA PHE A 409 9.85 3.31 3.02
C PHE A 409 10.00 3.00 1.52
N GLU A 410 10.98 2.19 1.19
CA GLU A 410 11.08 1.55 -0.11
C GLU A 410 9.90 0.59 -0.29
N GLY A 411 9.15 0.74 -1.38
CA GLY A 411 8.10 -0.18 -1.79
C GLY A 411 8.66 -1.21 -2.77
N ARG A 412 8.28 -1.10 -4.05
CA ARG A 412 8.70 -2.02 -5.11
C ARG A 412 10.23 -2.12 -5.24
N ALA A 413 10.73 -3.36 -5.28
CA ALA A 413 12.14 -3.71 -5.16
C ALA A 413 13.00 -3.14 -6.29
N GLY A 414 14.25 -2.78 -5.96
CA GLY A 414 15.26 -2.36 -6.93
C GLY A 414 15.03 -0.98 -7.53
N GLY A 415 14.14 -0.19 -6.94
CA GLY A 415 13.60 1.04 -7.51
C GLY A 415 13.99 2.35 -6.82
N VAL A 416 14.78 2.33 -5.74
CA VAL A 416 15.07 3.55 -4.98
C VAL A 416 15.67 4.63 -5.89
N ASP A 417 16.81 4.34 -6.51
CA ASP A 417 17.56 5.23 -7.40
C ASP A 417 17.32 4.96 -8.90
N LYS A 418 16.50 3.96 -9.25
CA LYS A 418 16.20 3.56 -10.64
C LYS A 418 14.72 3.67 -10.98
N ALA A 419 14.37 3.74 -12.26
CA ALA A 419 12.98 3.89 -12.71
C ALA A 419 12.26 2.53 -12.74
N VAL A 420 12.12 1.86 -11.59
CA VAL A 420 11.35 0.60 -11.53
C VAL A 420 9.88 0.88 -11.85
N GLN A 421 9.29 0.06 -12.71
CA GLN A 421 7.88 0.15 -13.07
C GLN A 421 7.01 -0.38 -11.94
N GLY A 422 6.08 0.44 -11.46
CA GLY A 422 5.09 0.07 -10.45
C GLY A 422 3.81 -0.56 -11.02
N ALA A 423 2.88 -0.83 -10.11
CA ALA A 423 1.51 -1.30 -10.37
C ALA A 423 0.54 -0.51 -9.47
N HIS A 424 0.53 0.82 -9.60
CA HIS A 424 -0.17 1.74 -8.70
C HIS A 424 -1.19 2.64 -9.38
N THR A 425 -1.05 2.92 -10.67
CA THR A 425 -1.95 3.84 -11.40
C THR A 425 -2.26 3.25 -12.76
N TYR A 426 -3.37 2.51 -12.82
CA TYR A 426 -3.80 1.85 -14.04
C TYR A 426 -3.84 2.81 -15.23
N GLY A 427 -3.18 2.44 -16.31
CA GLY A 427 -3.00 3.24 -17.53
C GLY A 427 -1.87 4.27 -17.48
N PHE A 428 -1.24 4.50 -16.32
CA PHE A 428 -0.09 5.40 -16.15
C PHE A 428 1.02 4.80 -15.28
N ASN A 429 1.14 3.47 -15.18
CA ASN A 429 2.27 2.83 -14.52
C ASN A 429 3.59 3.07 -15.28
N GLY A 430 3.50 3.34 -16.59
CA GLY A 430 4.62 3.77 -17.42
C GLY A 430 5.06 5.22 -17.14
N TYR A 431 6.37 5.44 -17.15
CA TYR A 431 7.04 6.75 -16.94
C TYR A 431 6.67 7.46 -15.63
N SER A 432 6.21 6.73 -14.61
CA SER A 432 5.81 7.32 -13.34
C SER A 432 6.35 6.54 -12.15
N ALA A 433 6.22 7.14 -10.97
CA ALA A 433 6.43 6.46 -9.69
C ALA A 433 5.27 6.74 -8.73
N GLY A 434 4.89 5.76 -7.93
CA GLY A 434 3.82 5.85 -6.94
C GLY A 434 4.35 6.11 -5.53
N VAL A 435 3.79 7.11 -4.85
CA VAL A 435 4.06 7.40 -3.42
C VAL A 435 2.76 7.29 -2.64
N SER A 436 2.63 6.27 -1.79
CA SER A 436 1.39 6.02 -1.03
C SER A 436 1.52 6.41 0.45
N LEU A 437 0.63 7.29 0.91
CA LEU A 437 0.54 7.68 2.32
C LEU A 437 -0.31 6.66 3.09
N LEU A 438 0.26 6.03 4.10
CA LEU A 438 -0.44 5.05 4.95
C LEU A 438 -1.62 5.70 5.69
N GLY A 439 -2.83 5.25 5.38
CA GLY A 439 -4.10 5.65 5.99
C GLY A 439 -5.17 6.05 4.98
N ASN A 440 -6.29 6.56 5.48
CA ASN A 440 -7.40 7.09 4.68
C ASN A 440 -7.43 8.62 4.85
N TYR A 441 -7.72 9.33 3.76
CA TYR A 441 -7.74 10.80 3.73
C TYR A 441 -8.93 11.36 2.96
N GLU A 442 -9.91 10.52 2.64
CA GLU A 442 -11.18 10.96 2.05
C GLU A 442 -12.02 11.63 3.15
N ASP A 443 -12.37 10.89 4.21
CA ASP A 443 -13.28 11.35 5.25
C ASP A 443 -12.62 11.42 6.64
N GLY A 444 -12.22 12.63 7.04
CA GLY A 444 -11.76 12.95 8.41
C GLY A 444 -10.26 12.78 8.68
N GLY A 445 -9.59 11.86 7.96
CA GLY A 445 -8.13 11.73 8.02
C GLY A 445 -7.42 12.97 7.46
N ARG A 446 -6.47 13.53 8.20
CA ARG A 446 -5.68 14.70 7.77
C ARG A 446 -4.19 14.35 7.71
N PRO A 447 -3.50 14.61 6.58
CA PRO A 447 -2.07 14.35 6.49
C PRO A 447 -1.30 15.27 7.43
N THR A 448 -0.32 14.73 8.14
CA THR A 448 0.55 15.53 9.02
C THR A 448 1.55 16.33 8.19
N GLN A 449 2.09 17.41 8.78
CA GLN A 449 3.12 18.17 8.08
C GLN A 449 4.37 17.32 7.75
N ALA A 450 4.74 16.40 8.66
CA ALA A 450 5.85 15.48 8.45
C ALA A 450 5.63 14.56 7.25
N ALA A 451 4.41 14.04 7.07
CA ALA A 451 4.03 13.24 5.91
C ALA A 451 4.08 14.06 4.62
N LEU A 452 3.50 15.26 4.61
CA LEU A 452 3.51 16.14 3.44
C LEU A 452 4.95 16.51 3.02
N ASP A 453 5.82 16.80 3.99
CA ASP A 453 7.22 17.11 3.72
C ASP A 453 7.98 15.88 3.21
N ALA A 454 7.66 14.68 3.72
CA ALA A 454 8.26 13.44 3.24
C ALA A 454 7.86 13.13 1.80
N ILE A 455 6.57 13.27 1.45
CA ILE A 455 6.08 13.13 0.07
C ILE A 455 6.78 14.13 -0.84
N ALA A 456 6.84 15.41 -0.45
CA ALA A 456 7.52 16.43 -1.25
C ALA A 456 9.00 16.10 -1.49
N ARG A 457 9.73 15.67 -0.45
CA ARG A 457 11.15 15.30 -0.56
C ARG A 457 11.37 14.10 -1.48
N ILE A 458 10.61 13.01 -1.29
CA ILE A 458 10.82 11.80 -2.12
C ILE A 458 10.42 12.04 -3.57
N SER A 459 9.32 12.75 -3.82
CA SER A 459 8.88 13.09 -5.19
C SER A 459 9.87 14.03 -5.88
N GLY A 460 10.32 15.08 -5.18
CA GLY A 460 11.29 16.04 -5.72
C GLY A 460 12.62 15.37 -6.08
N TRP A 461 13.16 14.56 -5.16
CA TRP A 461 14.38 13.80 -5.41
C TRP A 461 14.22 12.81 -6.57
N LYS A 462 13.11 12.04 -6.59
CA LYS A 462 12.87 11.01 -7.61
C LYS A 462 12.77 11.60 -9.02
N LEU A 463 12.06 12.71 -9.18
CA LEU A 463 11.96 13.44 -10.44
C LEU A 463 13.29 14.10 -10.82
N GLY A 464 14.04 14.61 -9.83
CA GLY A 464 15.35 15.22 -10.02
C GLY A 464 16.40 14.27 -10.61
N LEU A 465 16.35 12.97 -10.27
CA LEU A 465 17.22 11.94 -10.88
C LEU A 465 17.10 11.88 -12.42
N TYR A 466 15.98 12.33 -12.98
CA TYR A 466 15.69 12.32 -14.41
C TYR A 466 15.55 13.74 -15.00
N GLY A 467 15.96 14.77 -14.25
CA GLY A 467 15.91 16.17 -14.72
C GLY A 467 14.50 16.75 -14.87
N ALA A 468 13.50 16.15 -14.22
CA ALA A 468 12.11 16.58 -14.29
C ALA A 468 11.78 17.62 -13.20
N ASP A 469 11.32 18.81 -13.58
CA ASP A 469 10.90 19.87 -12.64
C ASP A 469 9.60 19.47 -11.89
N PRO A 470 9.65 19.28 -10.54
CA PRO A 470 8.50 18.85 -9.75
C PRO A 470 7.30 19.81 -9.76
N ALA A 471 7.51 21.10 -10.00
CA ALA A 471 6.42 22.08 -10.09
C ALA A 471 5.76 22.11 -11.48
N GLY A 472 6.40 21.51 -12.47
CA GLY A 472 5.96 21.54 -13.86
C GLY A 472 4.82 20.57 -14.19
N LYS A 473 4.54 20.49 -15.50
CA LYS A 473 3.57 19.57 -16.09
C LYS A 473 4.27 18.60 -17.04
N VAL A 474 3.60 17.49 -17.31
CA VAL A 474 4.02 16.45 -18.25
C VAL A 474 2.82 16.02 -19.09
N THR A 475 3.06 15.65 -20.35
CA THR A 475 2.05 14.96 -21.16
C THR A 475 2.41 13.48 -21.24
N LEU A 476 1.55 12.63 -20.69
CA LEU A 476 1.65 11.17 -20.77
C LEU A 476 0.55 10.64 -21.68
N THR A 477 0.76 9.45 -22.24
CA THR A 477 -0.26 8.74 -23.03
C THR A 477 -0.86 7.64 -22.18
N ALA A 478 -2.18 7.62 -22.03
CA ALA A 478 -2.87 6.58 -21.27
C ALA A 478 -2.70 5.21 -21.96
N ALA A 479 -2.19 4.23 -21.24
CA ALA A 479 -1.97 2.88 -21.76
C ALA A 479 -3.25 2.01 -21.76
N ALA A 480 -4.27 2.43 -21.01
CA ALA A 480 -5.56 1.77 -20.88
C ALA A 480 -6.71 2.78 -20.73
N ASP A 481 -7.96 2.31 -20.78
CA ASP A 481 -9.13 3.10 -20.44
C ASP A 481 -9.21 3.23 -18.91
N THR A 482 -9.03 4.44 -18.38
CA THR A 482 -8.87 4.65 -16.93
C THR A 482 -10.13 5.18 -16.24
N GLY A 483 -11.23 5.32 -16.98
CA GLY A 483 -12.43 6.04 -16.55
C GLY A 483 -12.29 7.57 -16.61
N VAL A 484 -11.07 8.10 -16.56
CA VAL A 484 -10.76 9.54 -16.75
C VAL A 484 -10.25 9.81 -18.16
N TRP A 485 -9.38 8.93 -18.67
CA TRP A 485 -8.73 9.05 -19.96
C TRP A 485 -9.01 7.81 -20.82
N LYS A 486 -9.13 7.99 -22.14
CA LYS A 486 -9.22 6.86 -23.08
C LYS A 486 -7.83 6.34 -23.45
N LYS A 487 -7.71 5.05 -23.74
CA LYS A 487 -6.46 4.44 -24.21
C LYS A 487 -5.94 5.20 -25.44
N GLY A 488 -4.67 5.57 -25.40
CA GLY A 488 -3.99 6.36 -26.44
C GLY A 488 -4.17 7.87 -26.31
N GLU A 489 -5.05 8.35 -25.43
CA GLU A 489 -5.26 9.77 -25.18
C GLU A 489 -4.04 10.41 -24.50
N ARG A 490 -3.75 11.67 -24.85
CA ARG A 490 -2.64 12.45 -24.30
C ARG A 490 -3.11 13.28 -23.10
N ALA A 491 -2.83 12.80 -21.90
CA ALA A 491 -3.14 13.46 -20.64
C ALA A 491 -2.06 14.48 -20.26
N THR A 492 -2.42 15.76 -20.09
CA THR A 492 -1.51 16.77 -19.54
C THR A 492 -1.73 16.92 -18.05
N LEU A 493 -0.79 16.40 -17.26
CA LEU A 493 -0.86 16.28 -15.81
C LEU A 493 0.19 17.16 -15.15
N TYR A 494 0.01 17.48 -13.87
CA TYR A 494 1.12 17.97 -13.05
C TYR A 494 2.12 16.83 -12.85
N ARG A 495 3.42 17.15 -12.78
CA ARG A 495 4.43 16.10 -12.51
C ARG A 495 4.25 15.43 -11.17
N ILE A 496 3.66 16.11 -10.20
CA ILE A 496 3.15 15.48 -8.98
C ILE A 496 1.63 15.63 -9.02
N SER A 497 0.95 14.51 -9.28
CA SER A 497 -0.50 14.40 -9.45
C SER A 497 -1.09 13.46 -8.41
N GLY A 498 -2.39 13.57 -8.12
CA GLY A 498 -3.10 12.58 -7.30
C GLY A 498 -3.51 11.39 -8.17
N HIS A 499 -3.72 10.23 -7.56
CA HIS A 499 -4.23 9.05 -8.30
C HIS A 499 -5.49 9.37 -9.13
N ARG A 500 -6.45 10.10 -8.55
CA ARG A 500 -7.67 10.55 -9.21
C ARG A 500 -7.48 11.41 -10.47
N ASP A 501 -6.28 11.95 -10.72
CA ASP A 501 -5.99 12.68 -11.95
C ASP A 501 -5.74 11.72 -13.13
N GLY A 502 -5.33 10.47 -12.85
CA GLY A 502 -5.00 9.45 -13.84
C GLY A 502 -6.05 8.34 -13.96
N TYR A 503 -6.76 8.01 -12.89
CA TYR A 503 -7.72 6.91 -12.81
C TYR A 503 -8.99 7.32 -12.05
N ALA A 504 -10.13 6.73 -12.36
CA ALA A 504 -11.41 7.01 -11.72
C ALA A 504 -11.46 6.38 -10.31
N THR A 505 -11.02 7.13 -9.31
CA THR A 505 -10.94 6.70 -7.90
C THR A 505 -11.04 7.90 -6.96
N LEU A 506 -11.36 7.66 -5.69
CA LEU A 506 -11.24 8.65 -4.63
C LEU A 506 -9.80 8.79 -4.11
N CYS A 507 -8.87 7.89 -4.44
CA CYS A 507 -7.47 8.03 -4.04
C CYS A 507 -6.87 9.35 -4.62
N PRO A 508 -6.09 10.15 -3.85
CA PRO A 508 -5.49 9.89 -2.54
C PRO A 508 -6.32 10.39 -1.34
N GLY A 509 -7.61 10.59 -1.51
CA GLY A 509 -8.47 11.21 -0.50
C GLY A 509 -8.54 12.73 -0.64
N ALA A 510 -9.73 13.31 -0.45
CA ALA A 510 -9.97 14.75 -0.60
C ALA A 510 -9.01 15.62 0.24
N ASN A 511 -8.71 15.21 1.47
CA ASN A 511 -7.83 15.98 2.35
C ASN A 511 -6.38 15.98 1.88
N LEU A 512 -5.84 14.85 1.40
CA LEU A 512 -4.48 14.79 0.87
C LEU A 512 -4.39 15.42 -0.53
N TYR A 513 -5.40 15.21 -1.38
CA TYR A 513 -5.47 15.80 -2.71
C TYR A 513 -5.41 17.34 -2.66
N SER A 514 -6.10 17.96 -1.68
CA SER A 514 -6.05 19.41 -1.46
C SER A 514 -4.64 19.96 -1.18
N GLN A 515 -3.71 19.12 -0.74
CA GLN A 515 -2.34 19.50 -0.39
C GLN A 515 -1.35 19.41 -1.56
N LEU A 516 -1.75 18.84 -2.71
CA LEU A 516 -0.85 18.66 -3.86
C LEU A 516 -0.18 19.95 -4.35
N PRO A 517 -0.84 21.13 -4.40
CA PRO A 517 -0.15 22.37 -4.74
C PRO A 517 0.99 22.71 -3.77
N ALA A 518 0.81 22.51 -2.47
CA ALA A 518 1.84 22.76 -1.46
C ALA A 518 2.99 21.74 -1.56
N ILE A 519 2.66 20.48 -1.81
CA ILE A 519 3.66 19.42 -2.05
C ILE A 519 4.53 19.77 -3.26
N ARG A 520 3.94 20.21 -4.39
CA ARG A 520 4.69 20.63 -5.59
C ARG A 520 5.67 21.76 -5.31
N THR A 521 5.22 22.81 -4.63
CA THR A 521 6.06 23.94 -4.26
C THR A 521 7.24 23.49 -3.38
N LYS A 522 7.00 22.60 -2.40
CA LYS A 522 8.06 22.08 -1.53
C LYS A 522 9.02 21.14 -2.25
N ALA A 523 8.51 20.30 -3.15
CA ALA A 523 9.31 19.37 -3.94
C ALA A 523 10.30 20.12 -4.83
N ALA A 524 9.84 21.17 -5.52
CA ALA A 524 10.67 22.02 -6.37
C ALA A 524 11.72 22.83 -5.58
N ALA A 525 11.44 23.17 -4.32
CA ALA A 525 12.42 23.82 -3.44
C ALA A 525 13.49 22.86 -2.90
N SER A 526 13.27 21.54 -3.03
CA SER A 526 14.15 20.50 -2.50
C SER A 526 14.91 19.75 -3.60
N SER A 527 14.63 20.03 -4.88
CA SER A 527 15.11 19.29 -6.05
C SER A 527 16.32 19.90 -6.72
#